data_AF-A0A7N1A4B5-F1
#
_entry.id   AF-A0A7N1A4B5-F1
#
_cell.length_a   1.000
_cell.length_b   1.000
_cell.length_c   1.000
_cell.angle_alpha   90.00
_cell.angle_beta   90.00
_cell.angle_gamma   90.00
#
_symmetry.space_group_name_H-M   'P 1'
#
loop_
_entity.id
_entity.type
_entity.pdbx_description
1 polymer ?
#
loop_
_entity_poly.entity_id
_entity_poly.type
_entity_poly.pdbx_seq_one_letter_code
_entity_poly.pdbx_strand_id
1 'polypeptide(L)'
;MEPARFSARFPPHPICVLLGLTLLSTLVDARLGLDTVYDVLKANGLPIGLLPKGVHDFTIDDESGWFRVRLDQACNAKFESEVHYDRNISGVLSYGRISNITGVEAQELFLWFPVKSIHVDIPSSGLIYFDVSVVFKQFSLSLRMTKCEEATCYLRG
;
A
#
# COMPACT_ATOMS: atom_id res chain seq x y z
N MET A 1 43.85 19.00 -36.13
CA MET A 1 43.14 18.06 -37.02
C MET A 1 41.80 17.76 -36.33
N GLU A 2 40.75 18.46 -36.76
CA GLU A 2 39.44 18.61 -36.11
C GLU A 2 38.39 17.78 -36.88
N PRO A 3 37.46 17.06 -36.24
CA PRO A 3 36.42 16.33 -36.98
C PRO A 3 35.25 17.25 -37.34
N ALA A 4 34.83 17.13 -38.60
CA ALA A 4 33.86 17.98 -39.27
C ALA A 4 32.44 17.90 -38.69
N ARG A 5 31.84 19.09 -38.53
CA ARG A 5 30.46 19.33 -38.12
C ARG A 5 29.52 19.04 -39.29
N PHE A 6 28.75 17.94 -39.24
CA PHE A 6 27.73 17.63 -40.25
C PHE A 6 26.47 18.48 -39.99
N SER A 7 26.37 19.62 -40.69
CA SER A 7 25.16 20.46 -40.68
C SER A 7 24.16 19.91 -41.71
N ALA A 8 23.25 19.05 -41.26
CA ALA A 8 22.12 18.63 -42.06
C ALA A 8 21.04 19.72 -42.03
N ARG A 9 20.98 20.53 -43.10
CA ARG A 9 19.94 21.56 -43.30
C ARG A 9 18.81 20.94 -44.13
N PHE A 10 17.87 20.28 -43.47
CA PHE A 10 16.66 19.76 -44.11
C PHE A 10 15.52 20.80 -44.07
N PRO A 11 14.78 21.01 -45.17
CA PRO A 11 13.63 21.92 -45.20
C PRO A 11 12.46 21.33 -44.38
N PRO A 12 11.68 22.16 -43.65
CA PRO A 12 10.61 21.68 -42.80
C PRO A 12 9.39 21.33 -43.67
N HIS A 13 9.31 20.09 -44.16
CA HIS A 13 8.06 19.58 -44.70
C HIS A 13 7.12 19.21 -43.53
N PRO A 14 5.85 19.65 -43.55
CA PRO A 14 4.91 19.49 -42.43
C PRO A 14 4.64 18.03 -42.07
N ILE A 15 4.85 17.11 -43.04
CA ILE A 15 4.65 15.68 -42.91
C ILE A 15 5.77 15.03 -42.06
N CYS A 16 7.02 15.51 -42.16
CA CYS A 16 8.13 14.99 -41.33
C CYS A 16 8.04 15.43 -39.86
N VAL A 17 7.49 16.62 -39.61
CA VAL A 17 7.28 17.13 -38.25
C VAL A 17 6.19 16.31 -37.53
N LEU A 18 5.11 15.95 -38.22
CA LEU A 18 4.04 15.11 -37.65
C LEU A 18 4.52 13.69 -37.33
N LEU A 19 5.27 13.06 -38.22
CA LEU A 19 5.83 11.70 -38.00
C LEU A 19 6.84 11.67 -36.85
N GLY A 20 7.65 12.72 -36.69
CA GLY A 20 8.55 12.88 -35.55
C GLY A 20 7.81 13.09 -34.23
N LEU A 21 6.71 13.86 -34.23
CA LEU A 21 5.88 14.10 -33.04
C LEU A 21 5.13 12.85 -32.59
N THR A 22 4.57 12.06 -33.50
CA THR A 22 3.89 10.80 -33.13
C THR A 22 4.86 9.77 -32.55
N LEU A 23 6.10 9.74 -33.03
CA LEU A 23 7.13 8.85 -32.48
C LEU A 23 7.62 9.32 -31.09
N LEU A 24 7.61 10.63 -30.83
CA LEU A 24 7.94 11.19 -29.52
C LEU A 24 6.87 10.87 -28.47
N SER A 25 5.58 10.89 -28.85
CA SER A 25 4.46 10.57 -27.94
C SER A 25 4.45 9.12 -27.47
N THR A 26 4.99 8.19 -28.25
CA THR A 26 5.04 6.75 -27.87
C THR A 26 6.25 6.38 -27.01
N LEU A 27 7.22 7.30 -26.85
CA LEU A 27 8.46 7.03 -26.08
C LEU A 27 8.42 7.58 -24.64
N VAL A 28 7.38 8.32 -24.28
CA VAL A 28 7.21 8.89 -22.93
C VAL A 28 6.23 8.05 -22.12
N ASP A 29 6.55 6.78 -21.89
CA ASP A 29 6.11 6.06 -20.69
C ASP A 29 7.09 4.92 -20.37
N ALA A 30 8.38 5.26 -20.35
CA ALA A 30 9.33 4.46 -19.61
C ALA A 30 9.27 4.99 -18.17
N ARG A 31 8.41 4.41 -17.32
CA ARG A 31 8.53 4.55 -15.86
C ARG A 31 9.87 3.95 -15.42
N LEU A 32 10.97 4.67 -15.66
CA LEU A 32 12.31 4.35 -15.14
C LEU A 32 12.47 4.90 -13.73
N GLY A 33 11.40 4.83 -12.93
CA GLY A 33 11.45 4.88 -11.48
C GLY A 33 11.15 3.49 -10.99
N LEU A 34 12.05 2.90 -10.19
CA LEU A 34 11.67 1.75 -9.39
C LEU A 34 10.70 2.29 -8.34
N ASP A 35 9.43 2.44 -8.71
CA ASP A 35 8.41 2.99 -7.81
C ASP A 35 8.42 2.14 -6.55
N THR A 36 8.77 2.76 -5.42
CA THR A 36 8.72 2.07 -4.14
C THR A 36 7.25 1.88 -3.78
N VAL A 37 6.95 0.91 -2.90
CA VAL A 37 5.58 0.78 -2.40
C VAL A 37 5.06 2.09 -1.79
N TYR A 38 5.95 2.91 -1.21
CA TYR A 38 5.59 4.20 -0.65
C TYR A 38 5.20 5.23 -1.72
N ASP A 39 5.85 5.19 -2.89
CA ASP A 39 5.49 6.04 -4.04
C ASP A 39 4.13 5.63 -4.60
N VAL A 40 3.89 4.33 -4.71
CA VAL A 40 2.60 3.77 -5.15
C VAL A 40 1.47 4.14 -4.19
N LEU A 41 1.68 4.04 -2.88
CA LEU A 41 0.71 4.48 -1.87
C LEU A 41 0.40 5.97 -2.03
N LYS A 42 1.44 6.81 -2.14
CA LYS A 42 1.29 8.25 -2.31
C LYS A 42 0.52 8.61 -3.58
N ALA A 43 0.84 7.96 -4.70
CA ALA A 43 0.15 8.14 -5.98
C ALA A 43 -1.34 7.77 -5.91
N ASN A 44 -1.69 6.82 -5.05
CA ASN A 44 -3.06 6.40 -4.79
C ASN A 44 -3.73 7.16 -3.63
N GLY A 45 -3.19 8.31 -3.22
CA GLY A 45 -3.82 9.15 -2.19
C GLY A 45 -3.75 8.58 -0.78
N LEU A 46 -2.89 7.59 -0.54
CA LEU A 46 -2.65 7.01 0.79
C LEU A 46 -1.38 7.57 1.43
N PRO A 47 -1.32 7.65 2.77
CA PRO A 47 -0.16 8.15 3.47
C PRO A 47 1.01 7.18 3.37
N ILE A 48 2.23 7.71 3.13
CA ILE A 48 3.46 6.92 2.99
C ILE A 48 3.83 6.12 4.26
N GLY A 49 3.30 6.52 5.43
CA GLY A 49 3.54 5.84 6.70
C GLY A 49 2.59 4.67 6.98
N LEU A 50 1.74 4.29 6.02
CA LEU A 50 0.74 3.25 6.23
C LEU A 50 1.34 1.84 6.33
N LEU A 51 2.48 1.61 5.68
CA LEU A 51 3.24 0.36 5.78
C LEU A 51 4.53 0.59 6.56
N PRO A 52 4.98 -0.41 7.34
CA PRO A 52 6.24 -0.32 8.07
C PRO A 52 7.44 -0.19 7.12
N LYS A 53 8.56 0.28 7.67
CA LYS A 53 9.85 0.26 6.99
C LYS A 53 10.40 -1.17 6.95
N GLY A 54 11.30 -1.45 6.01
CA GLY A 54 11.90 -2.79 5.86
C GLY A 54 11.11 -3.71 4.92
N VAL A 55 10.55 -3.13 3.86
CA VAL A 55 9.98 -3.88 2.75
C VAL A 55 11.11 -4.54 1.98
N HIS A 56 11.09 -5.86 1.96
CA HIS A 56 12.06 -6.70 1.28
C HIS A 56 11.75 -6.84 -0.21
N ASP A 57 10.47 -7.09 -0.53
CA ASP A 57 9.98 -7.05 -1.91
C ASP A 57 8.53 -6.55 -1.97
N PHE A 58 8.17 -6.10 -3.17
CA PHE A 58 6.88 -5.55 -3.50
C PHE A 58 6.53 -5.91 -4.94
N THR A 59 5.27 -6.28 -5.16
CA THR A 59 4.69 -6.50 -6.48
C THR A 59 3.32 -5.86 -6.54
N ILE A 60 2.98 -5.22 -7.65
CA ILE A 60 1.65 -4.70 -7.94
C ILE A 60 1.26 -5.05 -9.37
N ASP A 61 -0.01 -5.38 -9.55
CA ASP A 61 -0.65 -5.53 -10.84
C ASP A 61 -1.40 -4.23 -11.17
N ASP A 62 -0.92 -3.49 -12.18
CA ASP A 62 -1.46 -2.16 -12.52
C ASP A 62 -2.91 -2.22 -13.04
N GLU A 63 -3.36 -3.37 -13.56
CA GLU A 63 -4.71 -3.53 -14.09
C GLU A 63 -5.76 -3.78 -12.99
N SER A 64 -5.47 -4.71 -12.07
CA SER A 64 -6.37 -5.07 -10.98
C SER A 64 -6.17 -4.26 -9.71
N GLY A 65 -5.01 -3.61 -9.55
CA GLY A 65 -4.57 -2.98 -8.32
C GLY A 65 -4.17 -3.98 -7.22
N TRP A 66 -4.17 -5.29 -7.51
CA TRP A 66 -3.73 -6.28 -6.54
C TRP A 66 -2.24 -6.12 -6.25
N PHE A 67 -1.88 -6.11 -4.97
CA PHE A 67 -0.49 -6.00 -4.57
C PHE A 67 -0.12 -7.01 -3.49
N ARG A 68 1.19 -7.27 -3.40
CA ARG A 68 1.83 -8.03 -2.34
C ARG A 68 3.07 -7.30 -1.86
N VAL A 69 3.24 -7.26 -0.55
CA VAL A 69 4.41 -6.73 0.15
C VAL A 69 4.97 -7.84 1.01
N ARG A 70 6.28 -8.08 0.92
CA ARG A 70 7.00 -8.93 1.87
C ARG A 70 7.93 -8.08 2.72
N LEU A 71 7.76 -8.16 4.03
CA LEU A 71 8.66 -7.57 5.01
C LEU A 71 9.80 -8.54 5.33
N ASP A 72 10.89 -8.04 5.88
CA ASP A 72 11.95 -8.90 6.41
C ASP A 72 11.43 -9.79 7.56
N GLN A 73 10.60 -9.22 8.44
CA GLN A 73 9.96 -9.88 9.57
C GLN A 73 8.59 -9.25 9.89
N ALA A 74 7.74 -10.01 10.59
CA ALA A 74 6.50 -9.46 11.14
C ALA A 74 6.82 -8.41 12.22
N CYS A 75 5.97 -7.40 12.36
CA CYS A 75 6.20 -6.32 13.32
C CYS A 75 4.89 -5.69 13.83
N ASN A 76 4.95 -5.11 15.03
CA ASN A 76 3.86 -4.29 15.55
C ASN A 76 4.22 -2.81 15.36
N ALA A 77 3.31 -2.06 14.76
CA ALA A 77 3.35 -0.61 14.71
C ALA A 77 2.42 -0.04 15.78
N LYS A 78 2.86 1.04 16.43
CA LYS A 78 2.05 1.76 17.40
C LYS A 78 1.51 3.03 16.77
N PHE A 79 0.19 3.08 16.58
CA PHE A 79 -0.56 4.29 16.25
C PHE A 79 -1.29 4.78 17.51
N GLU A 80 -2.57 5.11 17.42
CA GLU A 80 -3.43 5.27 18.59
C GLU A 80 -3.70 3.90 19.26
N SER A 81 -3.88 2.86 18.45
CA SER A 81 -3.89 1.44 18.86
C SER A 81 -2.69 0.68 18.24
N GLU A 82 -2.44 -0.54 18.72
CA GLU A 82 -1.44 -1.41 18.10
C GLU A 82 -1.97 -2.04 16.81
N VAL A 83 -1.12 -2.07 15.77
CA VAL A 83 -1.40 -2.74 14.51
C VAL A 83 -0.29 -3.75 14.25
N HIS A 84 -0.65 -5.02 14.08
CA HIS A 84 0.24 -6.10 13.74
C HIS A 84 0.29 -6.26 12.22
N TYR A 85 1.51 -6.32 11.69
CA TYR A 85 1.78 -6.61 10.29
C TYR A 85 2.51 -7.95 10.21
N ASP A 86 1.91 -8.88 9.48
CA ASP A 86 2.56 -10.11 9.09
C ASP A 86 3.71 -9.85 8.13
N ARG A 87 4.58 -10.85 8.01
CA ARG A 87 5.66 -10.81 7.03
C ARG A 87 5.17 -10.66 5.58
N ASN A 88 4.01 -11.24 5.26
CA ASN A 88 3.42 -11.16 3.92
C ASN A 88 2.08 -10.44 4.01
N ILE A 89 1.97 -9.31 3.33
CA ILE A 89 0.78 -8.49 3.26
C ILE A 89 0.30 -8.51 1.82
N SER A 90 -1.01 -8.59 1.61
CA SER A 90 -1.59 -8.41 0.28
C SER A 90 -2.93 -7.69 0.36
N GLY A 91 -3.37 -7.13 -0.75
CA GLY A 91 -4.64 -6.43 -0.85
C GLY A 91 -4.87 -5.90 -2.25
N VAL A 92 -5.97 -5.16 -2.42
CA VAL A 92 -6.32 -4.49 -3.67
C VAL A 92 -6.30 -2.99 -3.43
N LEU A 93 -5.40 -2.31 -4.12
CA LEU A 93 -5.19 -0.87 -4.03
C LEU A 93 -6.15 -0.14 -4.97
N SER A 94 -6.70 0.96 -4.46
CA SER A 94 -7.54 1.89 -5.18
C SER A 94 -7.31 3.29 -4.60
N TYR A 95 -7.79 4.32 -5.29
CA TYR A 95 -7.60 5.68 -4.83
C TYR A 95 -8.21 5.89 -3.42
N GLY A 96 -7.36 6.22 -2.45
CA GLY A 96 -7.70 6.44 -1.05
C GLY A 96 -8.07 5.18 -0.26
N ARG A 97 -7.91 3.97 -0.81
CA ARG A 97 -8.35 2.72 -0.15
C ARG A 97 -7.52 1.49 -0.53
N ILE A 98 -7.21 0.67 0.46
CA ILE A 98 -6.79 -0.72 0.32
C ILE A 98 -7.95 -1.61 0.76
N SER A 99 -8.41 -2.49 -0.12
CA SER A 99 -9.48 -3.45 0.17
C SER A 99 -8.97 -4.88 0.15
N ASN A 100 -9.74 -5.80 0.73
CA ASN A 100 -9.39 -7.22 0.81
C ASN A 100 -7.99 -7.46 1.39
N ILE A 101 -7.61 -6.65 2.38
CA ILE A 101 -6.27 -6.74 2.96
C ILE A 101 -6.14 -8.03 3.78
N THR A 102 -4.96 -8.64 3.71
CA THR A 102 -4.56 -9.80 4.49
C THR A 102 -3.19 -9.55 5.12
N GLY A 103 -2.93 -10.20 6.26
CA GLY A 103 -1.69 -10.05 7.00
C GLY A 103 -1.60 -8.76 7.81
N VAL A 104 -2.74 -8.15 8.14
CA VAL A 104 -2.82 -6.96 9.01
C VAL A 104 -3.92 -7.18 10.04
N GLU A 105 -3.58 -6.99 11.31
CA GLU A 105 -4.52 -7.06 12.43
C GLU A 105 -4.42 -5.77 13.27
N ALA A 106 -5.55 -5.27 13.74
CA ALA A 106 -5.59 -4.14 14.66
C ALA A 106 -6.05 -4.61 16.04
N GLN A 107 -5.44 -4.04 17.07
CA GLN A 107 -5.80 -4.34 18.45
C GLN A 107 -6.96 -3.45 18.90
N GLU A 108 -8.06 -4.06 19.34
CA GLU A 108 -9.18 -3.39 19.97
C GLU A 108 -9.50 -4.02 21.30
N LEU A 109 -9.57 -3.21 22.36
CA LEU A 109 -9.75 -3.66 23.74
C LEU A 109 -8.98 -4.96 23.94
N PHE A 110 -7.64 -4.91 23.87
CA PHE A 110 -6.70 -6.03 24.08
C PHE A 110 -6.86 -7.27 23.18
N LEU A 111 -7.78 -7.28 22.22
CA LEU A 111 -8.01 -8.36 21.28
C LEU A 111 -7.53 -7.97 19.89
N TRP A 112 -6.90 -8.90 19.18
CA TRP A 112 -6.47 -8.69 17.79
C TRP A 112 -7.60 -9.04 16.83
N PHE A 113 -7.88 -8.15 15.88
CA PHE A 113 -8.90 -8.34 14.86
C PHE A 113 -8.32 -8.13 13.46
N PRO A 114 -8.66 -9.02 12.52
CA PRO A 114 -8.18 -8.89 11.15
C PRO A 114 -8.77 -7.65 10.50
N VAL A 115 -7.91 -6.83 9.90
CA VAL A 115 -8.30 -5.69 9.07
C VAL A 115 -8.77 -6.21 7.72
N LYS A 116 -9.86 -5.66 7.21
CA LYS A 116 -10.43 -5.96 5.88
C LYS A 116 -10.20 -4.86 4.87
N SER A 117 -10.16 -3.62 5.34
CA SER A 117 -9.93 -2.48 4.48
C SER A 117 -9.25 -1.37 5.25
N ILE A 118 -8.45 -0.58 4.55
CA ILE A 118 -7.83 0.63 5.07
C ILE A 118 -8.22 1.76 4.13
N HIS A 119 -8.70 2.89 4.65
CA HIS A 119 -9.06 4.02 3.80
C HIS A 119 -8.85 5.36 4.47
N VAL A 120 -8.88 6.42 3.66
CA VAL A 120 -8.86 7.81 4.08
C VAL A 120 -10.10 8.52 3.54
N ASP A 121 -10.52 9.61 4.18
CA ASP A 121 -11.57 10.47 3.63
C ASP A 121 -11.08 11.23 2.39
N ILE A 122 -12.02 11.57 1.49
CA ILE A 122 -11.75 12.41 0.31
C ILE A 122 -12.82 13.52 0.28
N PRO A 123 -12.45 14.81 0.48
CA PRO A 123 -11.11 15.32 0.78
C PRO A 123 -10.59 14.83 2.14
N SER A 124 -9.27 14.72 2.29
CA SER A 124 -8.66 14.14 3.48
C SER A 124 -8.97 14.94 4.75
N SER A 125 -9.52 14.25 5.74
CA SER A 125 -9.68 14.73 7.12
C SER A 125 -8.38 14.65 7.95
N GLY A 126 -7.32 14.07 7.38
CA GLY A 126 -6.09 13.73 8.10
C GLY A 126 -6.17 12.42 8.90
N LEU A 127 -7.27 11.68 8.79
CA LEU A 127 -7.49 10.40 9.48
C LEU A 127 -7.31 9.21 8.55
N ILE A 128 -6.93 8.07 9.15
CA ILE A 128 -6.81 6.76 8.51
C ILE A 128 -7.73 5.81 9.25
N TYR A 129 -8.58 5.11 8.52
CA TYR A 129 -9.53 4.16 9.07
C TYR A 129 -9.07 2.73 8.76
N PHE A 130 -8.99 1.90 9.79
CA PHE A 130 -8.75 0.46 9.68
C PHE A 130 -10.08 -0.26 9.92
N ASP A 131 -10.72 -0.70 8.84
CA ASP A 131 -11.97 -1.45 8.92
C ASP A 131 -11.67 -2.88 9.36
N VAL A 132 -11.91 -3.18 10.63
CA VAL A 132 -11.77 -4.53 11.17
C VAL A 132 -13.00 -5.38 10.88
N SER A 133 -12.80 -6.67 10.60
CA SER A 133 -13.90 -7.63 10.55
C SER A 133 -14.38 -7.94 11.95
N VAL A 134 -15.32 -7.15 12.46
CA VAL A 134 -16.03 -7.48 13.69
C VAL A 134 -17.50 -7.10 13.61
N VAL A 135 -18.32 -8.13 13.39
CA VAL A 135 -19.78 -8.10 13.53
C VAL A 135 -20.08 -8.08 15.04
N PHE A 136 -20.71 -6.99 15.52
CA PHE A 136 -21.26 -6.73 16.87
C PHE A 136 -20.52 -7.31 18.10
N LYS A 137 -20.02 -6.45 18.99
CA LYS A 137 -19.39 -6.85 20.27
C LYS A 137 -20.20 -6.39 21.48
N GLN A 138 -20.51 -7.33 22.37
CA GLN A 138 -21.08 -7.10 23.70
C GLN A 138 -20.06 -7.53 24.76
N PHE A 139 -19.79 -6.67 25.74
CA PHE A 139 -18.91 -6.98 26.87
C PHE A 139 -19.70 -6.98 28.19
N SER A 140 -19.32 -7.86 29.12
CA SER A 140 -19.94 -7.98 30.45
C SER A 140 -19.33 -6.98 31.44
N LEU A 141 -20.15 -6.47 32.37
CA LEU A 141 -19.74 -5.58 33.47
C LEU A 141 -18.74 -6.22 34.46
N SER A 142 -18.50 -7.53 34.38
CA SER A 142 -17.62 -8.28 35.27
C SER A 142 -16.22 -8.57 34.70
N LEU A 143 -15.90 -8.08 33.49
CA LEU A 143 -14.60 -8.33 32.87
C LEU A 143 -13.47 -7.69 33.67
N ARG A 144 -12.76 -8.53 34.44
CA ARG A 144 -11.48 -8.19 35.08
C ARG A 144 -10.38 -9.03 34.44
N MET A 145 -9.64 -8.42 33.53
CA MET A 145 -8.52 -9.09 32.87
C MET A 145 -7.42 -9.37 33.89
N THR A 146 -7.18 -10.66 34.11
CA THR A 146 -6.03 -11.11 34.90
C THR A 146 -5.18 -11.95 33.96
N LYS A 147 -4.04 -11.39 33.57
CA LYS A 147 -2.86 -11.96 32.89
C LYS A 147 -3.01 -13.37 32.26
N CYS A 148 -2.80 -13.47 30.95
CA CYS A 148 -2.56 -14.76 30.28
C CYS A 148 -1.17 -15.27 30.65
N GLU A 149 -1.10 -16.24 31.56
CA GLU A 149 0.06 -17.11 31.69
C GLU A 149 -0.39 -18.52 31.26
N GLU A 150 0.12 -18.92 30.10
CA GLU A 150 0.12 -20.28 29.53
C GLU A 150 -1.17 -20.84 28.90
N ALA A 151 -1.00 -21.29 27.65
CA ALA A 151 -2.05 -21.56 26.69
C ALA A 151 -2.65 -22.97 26.84
N THR A 152 -3.82 -23.10 27.48
CA THR A 152 -4.83 -24.11 27.13
C THR A 152 -6.15 -23.85 27.88
N CYS A 153 -7.15 -23.28 27.20
CA CYS A 153 -8.52 -23.23 27.72
C CYS A 153 -9.31 -24.44 27.22
N TYR A 154 -9.54 -25.44 28.07
CA TYR A 154 -10.64 -26.39 27.88
C TYR A 154 -11.85 -25.93 28.70
N LEU A 155 -13.03 -25.90 28.06
CA LEU A 155 -14.31 -25.71 28.75
C LEU A 155 -14.68 -27.03 29.46
N ARG A 156 -14.51 -27.09 30.78
CA ARG A 156 -15.26 -28.04 31.60
C ARG A 156 -16.43 -27.32 32.24
N GLY A 157 -17.63 -27.81 31.93
CA GLY A 157 -18.86 -27.46 32.63
C GLY A 157 -18.97 -28.14 33.99
#